data_AF-A0A958WVF1-F1
#
_entry.id   AF-A0A958WVF1-F1
#
_cell.length_a   1.000
_cell.length_b   1.000
_cell.length_c   1.000
_cell.angle_alpha   90.00
_cell.angle_beta   90.00
_cell.angle_gamma   90.00
#
_symmetry.space_group_name_H-M   'P 1'
#
loop_
_entity.id
_entity.type
_entity.pdbx_description
1 polymer ?
#
loop_
_entity_poly.entity_id
_entity_poly.type
_entity_poly.pdbx_seq_one_letter_code
_entity_poly.pdbx_strand_id
1 'polypeptide(L)'
;MPATTFSIKEKEDIRKIFGKPLEELDLETFKKIHRELRSRYHPDNFEHLDNEAVKEMATEKFQTIEALSEKIEAWLTNSQPAGSGYQTNVSDYLRPEAVFAIKRLKIEILTSDKDLKYHLFGTHYRWLQFGDSFKIPNTKASIVIDEDYAGRRIGFQESVRMYLTFGEGDSIEDMADWLFGKIQGRATSLLIAGNAVKVEQYEIVNAIKKESYLRIGPPVAS
;
A
#
# COMPACT_ATOMS: atom_id res chain seq x y z
N MET A 1 -3.32 -26.73 4.82
CA MET A 1 -2.36 -25.68 5.19
C MET A 1 -1.69 -25.22 3.92
N PRO A 2 -1.90 -24.00 3.40
CA PRO A 2 -1.18 -23.58 2.20
C PRO A 2 0.18 -23.02 2.63
N ALA A 3 1.22 -23.83 2.50
CA ALA A 3 2.58 -23.33 2.48
C ALA A 3 2.72 -22.40 1.27
N THR A 4 3.28 -21.20 1.45
CA THR A 4 3.59 -20.27 0.37
C THR A 4 4.32 -21.04 -0.73
N THR A 5 3.65 -21.28 -1.85
CA THR A 5 4.16 -22.15 -2.92
C THR A 5 4.85 -21.27 -3.95
N PHE A 6 6.16 -21.45 -4.10
CA PHE A 6 6.96 -20.75 -5.10
C PHE A 6 6.99 -21.54 -6.41
N SER A 7 6.70 -20.87 -7.51
CA SER A 7 6.89 -21.42 -8.85
C SER A 7 8.38 -21.62 -9.17
N ILE A 8 8.68 -22.45 -10.17
CA ILE A 8 10.05 -22.70 -10.63
C ILE A 8 10.73 -21.39 -11.04
N LYS A 9 10.00 -20.53 -11.76
CA LYS A 9 10.49 -19.23 -12.21
C LYS A 9 10.84 -18.32 -11.03
N GLU A 10 9.99 -18.25 -10.01
CA GLU A 10 10.26 -17.44 -8.81
C GLU A 10 11.50 -17.93 -8.06
N LYS A 11 11.70 -19.25 -7.93
CA LYS A 11 12.92 -19.78 -7.31
C LYS A 11 14.17 -19.39 -8.09
N GLU A 12 14.11 -19.39 -9.42
CA GLU A 12 15.22 -18.91 -10.25
C GLU A 12 15.47 -17.41 -10.09
N ASP A 13 14.41 -16.61 -10.06
CA ASP A 13 14.51 -15.16 -9.91
C ASP A 13 15.03 -14.78 -8.53
N ILE A 14 14.61 -15.48 -7.47
CA ILE A 14 15.16 -15.33 -6.11
C ILE A 14 16.67 -15.59 -6.12
N ARG A 15 17.10 -16.70 -6.74
CA ARG A 15 18.53 -17.02 -6.84
C ARG A 15 19.31 -15.94 -7.60
N LYS A 16 18.75 -15.40 -8.68
CA LYS A 16 19.40 -14.35 -9.50
C LYS A 16 19.48 -13.01 -8.79
N ILE A 17 18.44 -12.63 -8.05
CA ILE A 17 18.29 -11.30 -7.45
C ILE A 17 18.95 -11.25 -6.06
N PHE A 18 18.70 -12.25 -5.22
CA PHE A 18 19.20 -12.31 -3.84
C PHE A 18 20.52 -13.08 -3.73
N GLY A 19 21.00 -13.67 -4.82
CA GLY A 19 22.30 -14.36 -4.89
C GLY A 19 22.36 -15.70 -4.17
N LYS A 20 21.25 -16.15 -3.57
CA LYS A 20 21.13 -17.40 -2.84
C LYS A 20 19.81 -18.11 -3.17
N PRO A 21 19.78 -19.46 -3.16
CA PRO A 21 18.53 -20.19 -3.27
C PRO A 21 17.65 -19.92 -2.04
N LEU A 22 16.33 -20.05 -2.22
CA LEU A 22 15.33 -19.78 -1.18
C LEU A 22 15.60 -20.61 0.08
N GLU A 23 16.02 -21.85 -0.09
CA GLU A 23 16.28 -22.81 0.98
C GLU A 23 17.50 -22.43 1.85
N GLU A 24 18.36 -21.53 1.39
CA GLU A 24 19.55 -21.04 2.11
C GLU A 24 19.39 -19.61 2.65
N LEU A 25 18.20 -19.01 2.52
CA LEU A 25 17.89 -17.69 3.09
C LEU A 25 17.36 -17.87 4.51
N ASP A 26 18.01 -17.24 5.48
CA ASP A 26 17.45 -16.97 6.80
C ASP A 26 16.92 -15.52 6.88
N LEU A 27 16.13 -15.22 7.91
CA LEU A 27 15.46 -13.92 8.06
C LEU A 27 16.42 -12.74 8.18
N GLU A 28 17.56 -12.92 8.84
CA GLU A 28 18.54 -11.85 9.07
C GLU A 28 19.30 -11.54 7.79
N THR A 29 19.77 -12.58 7.11
CA THR A 29 20.42 -12.53 5.80
C THR A 29 19.49 -11.93 4.75
N PHE A 30 18.22 -12.36 4.72
CA PHE A 30 17.21 -11.82 3.82
C PHE A 30 17.00 -10.32 4.03
N LYS A 31 16.76 -9.87 5.27
CA LYS A 31 16.54 -8.43 5.57
C LYS A 31 17.72 -7.56 5.18
N LYS A 32 18.95 -8.07 5.37
CA LYS A 32 20.15 -7.37 4.95
C LYS A 32 20.23 -7.21 3.43
N ILE A 33 20.06 -8.31 2.69
CA ILE A 33 20.10 -8.31 1.22
C ILE A 33 18.97 -7.43 0.66
N HIS A 34 17.76 -7.53 1.20
CA HIS A 34 16.62 -6.71 0.77
C HIS A 34 16.90 -5.22 0.94
N ARG A 35 17.44 -4.79 2.08
CA ARG A 35 17.84 -3.39 2.30
C ARG A 35 18.88 -2.91 1.30
N GLU A 36 19.90 -3.72 1.00
CA GLU A 36 20.93 -3.40 0.02
C GLU A 36 20.35 -3.29 -1.40
N LEU A 37 19.49 -4.22 -1.80
CA LEU A 37 18.81 -4.19 -3.09
C LEU A 37 17.88 -2.99 -3.23
N ARG A 38 17.07 -2.70 -2.21
CA ARG A 38 16.17 -1.54 -2.18
C ARG A 38 16.94 -0.24 -2.31
N SER A 39 18.07 -0.10 -1.62
CA SER A 39 18.93 1.08 -1.71
C SER A 39 19.62 1.20 -3.07
N ARG A 40 19.91 0.09 -3.76
CA ARG A 40 20.59 0.10 -5.06
C ARG A 40 19.64 0.37 -6.22
N TYR A 41 18.46 -0.21 -6.17
CA TYR A 41 17.48 -0.20 -7.26
C TYR A 41 16.33 0.79 -7.04
N HIS A 42 16.38 1.63 -6.00
CA HIS A 42 15.36 2.66 -5.77
C HIS A 42 15.21 3.56 -7.00
N PRO A 43 13.99 3.82 -7.51
CA PRO A 43 13.77 4.67 -8.69
C PRO A 43 14.41 6.06 -8.59
N ASP A 44 14.41 6.67 -7.40
CA ASP A 44 15.06 7.96 -7.11
C ASP A 44 16.55 8.00 -7.49
N ASN A 45 17.25 6.86 -7.43
CA ASN A 45 18.66 6.77 -7.84
C ASN A 45 18.83 6.88 -9.36
N PHE A 46 17.77 6.83 -10.14
CA PHE A 46 17.80 6.84 -11.61
C PHE A 46 17.02 8.02 -12.20
N GLU A 47 16.34 8.82 -11.37
CA GLU A 47 15.58 10.01 -11.82
C GLU A 47 16.45 11.04 -12.56
N HIS A 48 17.72 11.15 -12.15
CA HIS A 48 18.70 12.07 -12.73
C HIS A 48 19.30 11.59 -14.06
N LEU A 49 18.94 10.39 -14.53
CA LEU A 49 19.40 9.87 -15.82
C LEU A 49 18.43 10.32 -16.91
N ASP A 50 18.94 10.84 -18.03
CA ASP A 50 18.09 11.29 -19.15
C ASP A 50 17.51 10.13 -19.98
N ASN A 51 17.74 8.87 -19.58
CA ASN A 51 17.30 7.69 -20.32
C ASN A 51 16.06 7.06 -19.68
N GLU A 52 14.89 7.34 -20.26
CA GLU A 52 13.59 6.82 -19.82
C GLU A 52 13.54 5.29 -19.77
N ALA A 53 14.19 4.58 -20.70
CA ALA A 53 14.23 3.11 -20.68
C ALA A 53 14.96 2.57 -19.44
N VAL A 54 15.99 3.29 -18.95
CA VAL A 54 16.71 2.91 -17.72
C VAL A 54 15.84 3.12 -16.49
N LYS A 55 15.02 4.18 -16.45
CA LYS A 55 14.07 4.44 -15.36
C LYS A 55 12.97 3.39 -15.29
N GLU A 56 12.42 3.02 -16.45
CA GLU A 56 11.38 1.99 -16.55
C GLU A 56 11.92 0.63 -16.08
N MET A 57 13.08 0.21 -16.59
CA MET A 57 13.73 -1.03 -16.15
C MET A 57 14.09 -1.03 -14.66
N ALA A 58 14.53 0.10 -14.09
CA ALA A 58 14.83 0.21 -12.67
C ALA A 58 13.55 0.06 -11.82
N THR A 59 12.45 0.68 -12.27
CA THR A 59 11.14 0.60 -11.62
C THR A 59 10.58 -0.82 -11.65
N GLU A 60 10.58 -1.47 -12.81
CA GLU A 60 10.15 -2.88 -12.94
C GLU A 60 10.99 -3.82 -12.06
N LYS A 61 12.30 -3.59 -12.01
CA LYS A 61 13.22 -4.39 -11.20
C LYS A 61 12.99 -4.17 -9.71
N PHE A 62 12.74 -2.93 -9.30
CA PHE A 62 12.38 -2.59 -7.92
C PHE A 62 11.07 -3.25 -7.50
N GLN A 63 10.03 -3.17 -8.33
CA GLN A 63 8.74 -3.84 -8.09
C GLN A 63 8.91 -5.35 -7.96
N THR A 64 9.74 -5.97 -8.81
CA THR A 64 10.05 -7.41 -8.73
C THR A 64 10.75 -7.77 -7.42
N ILE A 65 11.71 -6.94 -6.97
CA ILE A 65 12.40 -7.12 -5.69
C ILE A 65 11.41 -7.05 -4.54
N GLU A 66 10.52 -6.05 -4.50
CA GLU A 66 9.54 -5.89 -3.42
C GLU A 66 8.55 -7.07 -3.38
N ALA A 67 8.01 -7.47 -4.52
CA ALA A 67 7.05 -8.57 -4.62
C ALA A 67 7.64 -9.93 -4.18
N LEU A 68 8.88 -10.22 -4.59
CA LEU A 68 9.57 -11.44 -4.14
C LEU A 68 9.95 -11.35 -2.66
N SER A 69 10.38 -10.18 -2.19
CA SER A 69 10.73 -9.95 -0.79
C SER A 69 9.56 -10.22 0.14
N GLU A 70 8.36 -9.77 -0.23
CA GLU A 70 7.15 -10.02 0.55
C GLU A 70 6.83 -11.53 0.68
N LYS A 71 6.97 -12.28 -0.43
CA LYS A 71 6.76 -13.73 -0.42
C LYS A 71 7.81 -14.46 0.41
N ILE A 72 9.08 -14.05 0.31
CA ILE A 72 10.19 -14.63 1.09
C ILE A 72 9.98 -14.34 2.57
N GLU A 73 9.66 -13.10 2.95
CA GLU A 73 9.42 -12.74 4.35
C GLU A 73 8.26 -13.55 4.94
N ALA A 74 7.19 -13.70 4.18
CA ALA A 74 6.06 -14.54 4.57
C ALA A 74 6.43 -16.02 4.76
N TRP A 75 7.23 -16.56 3.84
CA TRP A 75 7.74 -17.94 3.93
C TRP A 75 8.65 -18.14 5.16
N LEU A 76 9.55 -17.19 5.44
CA LEU A 76 10.50 -17.25 6.55
C LEU A 76 9.86 -17.06 7.92
N THR A 77 8.81 -16.24 8.01
CA THR A 77 8.16 -15.88 9.27
C THR A 77 6.92 -16.74 9.57
N ASN A 78 6.58 -17.71 8.70
CA ASN A 78 5.32 -18.46 8.77
C ASN A 78 4.07 -17.55 8.86
N SER A 79 4.23 -16.28 8.49
CA SER A 79 3.19 -15.27 8.51
C SER A 79 2.71 -15.15 7.08
N GLN A 80 1.40 -15.21 6.85
CA GLN A 80 0.89 -14.96 5.50
C GLN A 80 1.39 -13.59 5.00
N PRO A 81 1.80 -13.48 3.72
CA PRO A 81 2.21 -12.21 3.16
C PRO A 81 1.07 -11.21 3.33
N ALA A 82 1.37 -10.08 3.96
CA ALA A 82 0.43 -8.98 4.11
C ALA A 82 0.37 -8.23 2.77
N GLY A 83 -0.29 -8.83 1.78
CA GLY A 83 -0.34 -8.26 0.42
C GLY A 83 -0.11 -9.24 -0.73
N SER A 84 -0.39 -10.54 -0.58
CA SER A 84 -0.53 -11.38 -1.78
C SER A 84 -1.81 -11.00 -2.52
N GLY A 85 -1.68 -10.20 -3.57
CA GLY A 85 -2.60 -10.22 -4.69
C GLY A 85 -2.76 -11.67 -5.13
N TYR A 86 -3.89 -12.28 -4.75
CA TYR A 86 -4.39 -13.43 -5.46
C TYR A 86 -4.43 -13.05 -6.94
N GLN A 87 -4.05 -13.96 -7.83
CA GLN A 87 -4.62 -13.93 -9.18
C GLN A 87 -6.12 -14.21 -9.02
N THR A 88 -6.85 -13.22 -8.55
CA THR A 88 -8.27 -13.09 -8.75
C THR A 88 -8.48 -12.94 -10.24
N ASN A 89 -9.54 -13.55 -10.76
CA ASN A 89 -10.07 -13.02 -12.00
C ASN A 89 -10.29 -11.52 -11.76
N VAL A 90 -9.95 -10.67 -12.73
CA VAL A 90 -10.02 -9.19 -12.60
C VAL A 90 -11.42 -8.72 -12.13
N SER A 91 -12.42 -9.60 -12.13
CA SER A 91 -13.78 -9.40 -11.65
C SER A 91 -14.11 -9.90 -10.23
N ASP A 92 -13.25 -10.66 -9.53
CA ASP A 92 -13.67 -11.33 -8.28
C ASP A 92 -13.95 -10.35 -7.14
N TYR A 93 -13.25 -9.22 -7.11
CA TYR A 93 -13.51 -8.13 -6.16
C TYR A 93 -14.76 -7.31 -6.52
N LEU A 94 -15.32 -7.50 -7.72
CA LEU A 94 -16.57 -6.87 -8.15
C LEU A 94 -17.79 -7.72 -7.82
N ARG A 95 -17.60 -8.94 -7.29
CA ARG A 95 -18.71 -9.84 -6.96
C ARG A 95 -19.41 -9.34 -5.69
N PRO A 96 -20.76 -9.41 -5.61
CA PRO A 96 -21.50 -9.00 -4.41
C PRO A 96 -21.07 -9.73 -3.13
N GLU A 97 -20.58 -10.96 -3.27
CA GLU A 97 -20.13 -11.81 -2.17
C GLU A 97 -18.66 -11.58 -1.80
N ALA A 98 -17.96 -10.63 -2.44
CA ALA A 98 -16.57 -10.34 -2.14
C ALA A 98 -16.42 -9.84 -0.69
N VAL A 99 -15.45 -10.42 0.02
CA VAL A 99 -15.07 -10.04 1.37
C VAL A 99 -13.76 -9.28 1.30
N PHE A 100 -13.71 -8.16 2.02
CA PHE A 100 -12.57 -7.26 2.04
C PHE A 100 -12.01 -7.10 3.44
N ALA A 101 -10.69 -7.04 3.54
CA ALA A 101 -9.98 -6.65 4.74
C ALA A 101 -8.55 -6.28 4.35
N ILE A 102 -7.96 -5.30 5.03
CA ILE A 102 -6.56 -4.95 4.80
C ILE A 102 -5.90 -4.41 6.06
N LYS A 103 -4.63 -4.78 6.23
CA LYS A 103 -3.75 -4.19 7.22
C LYS A 103 -2.76 -3.29 6.49
N ARG A 104 -2.80 -2.00 6.82
CA ARG A 104 -1.86 -0.99 6.34
C ARG A 104 -1.85 -0.74 4.83
N LEU A 105 -3.02 -0.52 4.23
CA LEU A 105 -3.13 0.00 2.86
C LEU A 105 -2.54 1.41 2.79
N LYS A 106 -1.47 1.59 2.04
CA LYS A 106 -0.82 2.90 1.90
C LYS A 106 -1.69 3.86 1.08
N ILE A 107 -1.90 5.05 1.62
CA ILE A 107 -2.58 6.17 0.97
C ILE A 107 -1.66 7.38 1.04
N GLU A 108 -1.49 8.06 -0.08
CA GLU A 108 -0.69 9.28 -0.19
C GLU A 108 -1.50 10.36 -0.91
N ILE A 109 -1.57 11.55 -0.32
CA ILE A 109 -2.34 12.68 -0.82
C ILE A 109 -1.41 13.86 -1.04
N LEU A 110 -1.29 14.32 -2.27
CA LEU A 110 -0.56 15.54 -2.57
C LEU A 110 -1.54 16.71 -2.50
N THR A 111 -1.19 17.76 -1.77
CA THR A 111 -2.04 18.93 -1.56
C THR A 111 -1.24 20.21 -1.36
N SER A 112 -1.84 21.34 -1.73
CA SER A 112 -1.38 22.68 -1.35
C SER A 112 -2.10 23.23 -0.11
N ASP A 113 -3.03 22.48 0.47
CA ASP A 113 -3.78 22.84 1.66
C ASP A 113 -3.03 22.37 2.92
N LYS A 114 -2.56 23.36 3.71
CA LYS A 114 -1.76 23.14 4.91
C LYS A 114 -2.49 22.40 6.03
N ASP A 115 -3.81 22.48 6.03
CA ASP A 115 -4.64 22.00 7.14
C ASP A 115 -5.30 20.66 6.81
N LEU A 116 -5.09 20.11 5.61
CA LEU A 116 -5.71 18.84 5.19
C LEU A 116 -5.37 17.69 6.15
N LYS A 117 -4.10 17.52 6.51
CA LYS A 117 -3.67 16.50 7.49
C LYS A 117 -4.39 16.63 8.84
N TYR A 118 -4.56 17.84 9.34
CA TYR A 118 -5.26 18.07 10.60
C TYR A 118 -6.75 17.74 10.51
N HIS A 119 -7.37 18.01 9.35
CA HIS A 119 -8.77 17.66 9.09
C HIS A 119 -8.99 16.15 8.92
N LEU A 120 -7.98 15.43 8.42
CA LEU A 120 -7.98 13.97 8.30
C LEU A 120 -7.87 13.30 9.68
N PHE A 121 -7.01 13.82 10.56
CA PHE A 121 -6.76 13.21 11.87
C PHE A 121 -7.59 13.82 13.02
N GLY A 122 -8.50 14.75 12.73
CA GLY A 122 -9.40 15.34 13.73
C GLY A 122 -8.72 16.20 14.81
N THR A 123 -7.42 16.46 14.68
CA THR A 123 -6.64 17.25 15.62
C THR A 123 -6.53 18.69 15.14
N HIS A 124 -6.93 19.67 15.94
CA HIS A 124 -6.67 21.07 15.62
C HIS A 124 -5.25 21.43 16.07
N TYR A 125 -4.39 21.85 15.13
CA TYR A 125 -3.11 22.54 15.38
C TYR A 125 -2.12 21.86 16.36
N ARG A 126 -2.12 20.52 16.45
CA ARG A 126 -1.08 19.74 17.14
C ARG A 126 -0.16 19.09 16.11
N TRP A 127 1.13 18.97 16.42
CA TRP A 127 2.06 18.17 15.62
C TRP A 127 1.53 16.74 15.51
N LEU A 128 1.33 16.27 14.29
CA LEU A 128 1.05 14.88 14.02
C LEU A 128 2.37 14.12 14.04
N GLN A 129 2.43 13.09 14.88
CA GLN A 129 3.59 12.24 15.07
C GLN A 129 3.37 10.91 14.38
N PHE A 130 4.44 10.33 13.83
CA PHE A 130 4.44 8.98 13.28
C PHE A 130 3.68 8.00 14.20
N GLY A 131 2.73 7.27 13.63
CA GLY A 131 1.92 6.31 14.37
C GLY A 131 0.65 6.89 15.01
N ASP A 132 0.44 8.21 14.99
CA ASP A 132 -0.85 8.79 15.37
C ASP A 132 -1.97 8.18 14.51
N SER A 133 -3.04 7.74 15.18
CA SER A 133 -4.15 7.03 14.56
C SER A 133 -5.45 7.79 14.67
N PHE A 134 -6.28 7.75 13.63
CA PHE A 134 -7.63 8.28 13.64
C PHE A 134 -8.64 7.20 13.22
N LYS A 135 -9.73 7.08 13.98
CA LYS A 135 -10.82 6.15 13.67
C LYS A 135 -11.81 6.80 12.70
N ILE A 136 -12.07 6.16 11.58
CA ILE A 136 -13.02 6.67 10.59
C ILE A 136 -14.45 6.56 11.18
N PRO A 137 -15.25 7.64 11.17
CA PRO A 137 -16.62 7.62 11.66
C PRO A 137 -17.46 6.51 11.01
N ASN A 138 -18.41 5.96 11.76
CA ASN A 138 -19.34 4.91 11.32
C ASN A 138 -18.69 3.58 10.89
N THR A 139 -17.39 3.39 11.11
CA THR A 139 -16.67 2.16 10.80
C THR A 139 -15.81 1.70 11.99
N LYS A 140 -15.22 0.51 11.91
CA LYS A 140 -14.12 0.09 12.81
C LYS A 140 -12.75 0.39 12.20
N ALA A 141 -12.72 0.96 11.00
CA ALA A 141 -11.51 1.29 10.29
C ALA A 141 -10.73 2.43 10.94
N SER A 142 -9.42 2.45 10.68
CA SER A 142 -8.53 3.51 11.15
C SER A 142 -7.50 3.85 10.10
N ILE A 143 -7.07 5.11 10.11
CA ILE A 143 -5.87 5.57 9.42
C ILE A 143 -4.76 5.82 10.44
N VAL A 144 -3.52 5.54 10.04
CA VAL A 144 -2.32 5.76 10.86
C VAL A 144 -1.33 6.56 10.05
N ILE A 145 -0.76 7.62 10.62
CA ILE A 145 0.17 8.49 9.90
C ILE A 145 1.56 7.85 9.72
N ASP A 146 2.16 8.04 8.54
CA ASP A 146 3.41 7.39 8.12
C ASP A 146 4.66 8.29 8.28
N GLU A 147 4.50 9.54 8.72
CA GLU A 147 5.62 10.44 8.99
C GLU A 147 5.24 11.54 10.00
N ASP A 148 6.27 12.20 10.55
CA ASP A 148 6.10 13.38 11.40
C ASP A 148 5.83 14.62 10.53
N TYR A 149 4.77 15.37 10.84
CA TYR A 149 4.45 16.61 10.16
C TYR A 149 4.73 17.83 11.03
N ALA A 150 5.90 18.45 10.82
CA ALA A 150 6.25 19.74 11.38
C ALA A 150 6.00 20.84 10.34
N GLY A 151 4.98 21.67 10.54
CA GLY A 151 4.62 22.70 9.56
C GLY A 151 5.75 23.71 9.34
N ARG A 152 6.37 23.74 8.13
CA ARG A 152 7.22 24.82 7.62
C ARG A 152 7.59 24.60 6.15
N ARG A 153 7.13 25.50 5.27
CA ARG A 153 7.87 26.17 4.17
C ARG A 153 6.92 26.98 3.28
N ILE A 154 7.45 28.04 2.66
CA ILE A 154 6.77 28.92 1.70
C ILE A 154 6.90 28.26 0.31
N GLY A 155 5.81 28.20 -0.46
CA GLY A 155 5.71 27.39 -1.71
C GLY A 155 5.11 25.99 -1.50
N PHE A 156 4.03 25.91 -0.74
CA PHE A 156 3.56 24.70 -0.06
C PHE A 156 2.95 23.64 -1.00
N GLN A 157 3.67 22.55 -1.20
CA GLN A 157 3.15 21.27 -1.68
C GLN A 157 3.55 20.23 -0.63
N GLU A 158 2.56 19.63 0.03
CA GLU A 158 2.73 18.61 1.07
C GLU A 158 2.22 17.28 0.54
N SER A 159 2.92 16.21 0.91
CA SER A 159 2.45 14.85 0.69
C SER A 159 2.00 14.29 2.04
N VAL A 160 0.69 14.03 2.21
CA VAL A 160 0.12 13.43 3.41
C VAL A 160 0.09 11.92 3.23
N ARG A 161 0.89 11.19 4.01
CA ARG A 161 1.07 9.74 3.92
C ARG A 161 0.49 9.06 5.15
N MET A 162 -0.32 8.04 4.88
CA MET A 162 -1.00 7.29 5.93
C MET A 162 -1.29 5.85 5.49
N TYR A 163 -1.63 5.02 6.47
CA TYR A 163 -2.02 3.64 6.29
C TYR A 163 -3.46 3.43 6.73
N LEU A 164 -4.34 3.01 5.82
CA LEU A 164 -5.68 2.56 6.13
C LEU A 164 -5.67 1.10 6.60
N THR A 165 -6.37 0.80 7.69
CA THR A 165 -6.56 -0.56 8.21
C THR A 165 -8.03 -0.79 8.54
N PHE A 166 -8.59 -1.90 8.07
CA PHE A 166 -9.96 -2.32 8.36
C PHE A 166 -10.11 -3.84 8.29
N GLY A 167 -11.15 -4.35 8.95
CA GLY A 167 -11.43 -5.78 9.05
C GLY A 167 -12.61 -6.21 8.18
N GLU A 168 -12.90 -7.52 8.24
CA GLU A 168 -14.08 -8.08 7.59
C GLU A 168 -15.36 -7.44 8.16
N GLY A 169 -16.24 -6.97 7.29
CA GLY A 169 -17.51 -6.34 7.65
C GLY A 169 -17.46 -4.82 7.85
N ASP A 170 -16.30 -4.19 7.68
CA ASP A 170 -16.22 -2.73 7.55
C ASP A 170 -16.70 -2.27 6.16
N SER A 171 -17.48 -1.19 6.13
CA SER A 171 -18.05 -0.61 4.91
C SER A 171 -17.00 0.20 4.15
N ILE A 172 -16.59 -0.28 2.97
CA ILE A 172 -15.62 0.43 2.11
C ILE A 172 -16.23 1.74 1.60
N GLU A 173 -17.52 1.73 1.31
CA GLU A 173 -18.28 2.88 0.90
C GLU A 173 -18.19 3.98 1.96
N ASP A 174 -18.46 3.69 3.24
CA ASP A 174 -18.36 4.70 4.30
C ASP A 174 -16.92 5.24 4.47
N MET A 175 -15.91 4.38 4.30
CA MET A 175 -14.50 4.80 4.33
C MET A 175 -14.14 5.72 3.17
N ALA A 176 -14.56 5.36 1.95
CA ALA A 176 -14.32 6.11 0.74
C ALA A 176 -15.06 7.46 0.76
N ASP A 177 -16.30 7.48 1.24
CA ASP A 177 -17.13 8.66 1.38
C ASP A 177 -16.51 9.66 2.35
N TRP A 178 -16.06 9.15 3.51
CA TRP A 178 -15.33 9.95 4.48
C TRP A 178 -14.06 10.53 3.87
N LEU A 179 -13.23 9.71 3.22
CA LEU A 179 -11.97 10.15 2.63
C LEU A 179 -12.21 11.20 1.55
N PHE A 180 -13.12 10.91 0.61
CA PHE A 180 -13.53 11.81 -0.46
C PHE A 180 -14.01 13.15 0.08
N GLY A 181 -14.92 13.15 1.06
CA GLY A 181 -15.44 14.38 1.68
C GLY A 181 -14.36 15.23 2.36
N LYS A 182 -13.23 14.64 2.78
CA LYS A 182 -12.10 15.38 3.35
C LYS A 182 -11.18 16.00 2.31
N ILE A 183 -11.02 15.35 1.15
CA ILE A 183 -9.97 15.67 0.17
C ILE A 183 -10.52 16.34 -1.10
N GLN A 184 -11.81 16.23 -1.40
CA GLN A 184 -12.41 16.81 -2.60
C GLN A 184 -12.18 18.33 -2.66
N GLY A 185 -11.64 18.81 -3.78
CA GLY A 185 -11.31 20.23 -3.99
C GLY A 185 -10.09 20.73 -3.19
N ARG A 186 -9.44 19.85 -2.41
CA ARG A 186 -8.27 20.18 -1.57
C ARG A 186 -7.03 19.37 -1.94
N ALA A 187 -7.21 18.15 -2.43
CA ALA A 187 -6.13 17.32 -2.97
C ALA A 187 -5.85 17.64 -4.43
N THR A 188 -4.57 17.71 -4.77
CA THR A 188 -4.06 17.82 -6.14
C THR A 188 -3.92 16.44 -6.78
N SER A 189 -3.50 15.44 -6.00
CA SER A 189 -3.35 14.05 -6.44
C SER A 189 -3.60 13.09 -5.29
N LEU A 190 -4.05 11.88 -5.62
CA LEU A 190 -4.28 10.78 -4.69
C LEU A 190 -3.59 9.53 -5.22
N LEU A 191 -2.84 8.87 -4.34
CA LEU A 191 -2.19 7.59 -4.58
C LEU A 191 -2.73 6.57 -3.58
N ILE A 192 -3.16 5.40 -4.07
CA ILE A 192 -3.57 4.25 -3.25
C ILE A 192 -2.73 3.06 -3.67
N ALA A 193 -1.99 2.47 -2.72
CA ALA A 193 -0.99 1.44 -2.99
C ALA A 193 0.03 1.86 -4.08
N GLY A 194 0.38 3.15 -4.14
CA GLY A 194 1.31 3.70 -5.15
C GLY A 194 0.70 3.96 -6.53
N ASN A 195 -0.56 3.60 -6.77
CA ASN A 195 -1.26 3.85 -8.02
C ASN A 195 -2.01 5.18 -7.98
N ALA A 196 -1.93 5.98 -9.04
CA ALA A 196 -2.69 7.22 -9.16
C ALA A 196 -4.19 6.93 -9.26
N VAL A 197 -4.98 7.56 -8.41
CA VAL A 197 -6.44 7.44 -8.34
C VAL A 197 -7.04 8.83 -8.51
N LYS A 198 -8.09 8.94 -9.34
CA LYS A 198 -8.83 10.21 -9.44
C LYS A 198 -9.51 10.51 -8.10
N VAL A 199 -9.60 11.79 -7.74
CA VAL A 199 -10.31 12.23 -6.53
C VAL A 199 -11.81 12.22 -6.80
N GLU A 200 -12.36 11.02 -6.96
CA GLU A 200 -13.78 10.72 -7.20
C GLU A 200 -14.18 9.54 -6.31
N GLN A 201 -15.34 9.62 -5.66
CA GLN A 201 -15.82 8.62 -4.70
C GLN A 201 -15.76 7.19 -5.26
N TYR A 202 -16.28 6.98 -6.47
CA TYR A 202 -16.30 5.68 -7.14
C TYR A 202 -14.89 5.11 -7.39
N GLU A 203 -13.96 5.96 -7.82
CA GLU A 203 -12.58 5.56 -8.11
C GLU A 203 -11.83 5.17 -6.82
N ILE A 204 -12.10 5.89 -5.73
CA ILE A 204 -11.57 5.57 -4.40
C ILE A 204 -12.11 4.23 -3.90
N VAL A 205 -13.42 3.99 -4.00
CA VAL A 205 -14.03 2.71 -3.63
C VAL A 205 -13.39 1.56 -4.41
N ASN A 206 -13.26 1.71 -5.73
CA ASN A 206 -12.69 0.67 -6.58
C ASN A 206 -11.23 0.38 -6.27
N ALA A 207 -10.43 1.43 -6.06
CA ALA A 207 -9.04 1.27 -5.68
C ALA A 207 -8.91 0.54 -4.34
N ILE A 208 -9.70 0.92 -3.33
CA ILE A 208 -9.68 0.24 -2.03
C ILE A 208 -10.13 -1.21 -2.18
N LYS A 209 -11.24 -1.50 -2.88
CA LYS A 209 -11.75 -2.87 -3.09
C LYS A 209 -10.72 -3.76 -3.79
N LYS A 210 -10.08 -3.23 -4.82
CA LYS A 210 -9.06 -3.96 -5.59
C LYS A 210 -7.88 -4.37 -4.69
N GLU A 211 -7.39 -3.46 -3.87
CA GLU A 211 -6.21 -3.71 -3.02
C GLU A 211 -6.55 -4.49 -1.73
N SER A 212 -7.81 -4.45 -1.28
CA SER A 212 -8.26 -5.07 -0.01
C SER A 212 -9.05 -6.36 -0.17
N TYR A 213 -9.16 -6.88 -1.40
CA TYR A 213 -9.85 -8.14 -1.64
C TYR A 213 -9.20 -9.28 -0.86
N LEU A 214 -10.00 -9.97 -0.05
CA LEU A 214 -9.55 -11.10 0.75
C LEU A 214 -9.98 -12.44 0.15
N ARG A 215 -11.28 -12.59 -0.14
CA ARG A 215 -11.88 -13.83 -0.64
C ARG A 215 -13.31 -13.62 -1.13
N ILE A 216 -13.89 -14.62 -1.78
CA ILE A 216 -15.35 -14.74 -1.92
C ILE A 216 -15.93 -15.29 -0.61
N GLY A 217 -16.91 -14.59 -0.06
CA GLY A 217 -17.66 -14.99 1.12
C GLY A 217 -18.71 -16.06 0.82
N PRO A 218 -19.34 -16.62 1.87
CA PRO A 218 -20.49 -17.48 1.66
C PRO A 218 -21.61 -16.70 0.94
N PRO A 219 -22.42 -17.37 0.09
CA PRO A 219 -23.54 -16.72 -0.58
C PRO A 219 -24.45 -16.06 0.45
N VAL A 220 -24.83 -14.81 0.20
CA VAL A 220 -25.74 -14.08 1.09
C VAL A 220 -27.07 -14.83 1.06
N ALA A 221 -27.49 -15.37 2.21
CA ALA A 221 -28.80 -16.01 2.32
C ALA A 221 -29.86 -14.95 1.98
N SER A 222 -30.63 -15.22 0.92
CA SER A 222 -31.71 -14.36 0.42
C SER A 222 -32.86 -14.27 1.40
#